data_AF-A0A3S2DWH5-F1
#
_entry.id   AF-A0A3S2DWH5-F1
#
_cell.length_a   1.000
_cell.length_b   1.000
_cell.length_c   1.000
_cell.angle_alpha   90.00
_cell.angle_beta   90.00
_cell.angle_gamma   90.00
#
_symmetry.space_group_name_H-M   'P 1'
#
loop_
_entity.id
_entity.type
_entity.pdbx_description
1 polymer ?
#
loop_
_entity_poly.entity_id
_entity_poly.type
_entity_poly.pdbx_seq_one_letter_code
_entity_poly.pdbx_strand_id
1 'polypeptide(L)' 'MDRLDTMRLFVRVLERRSFTAAAADLGLPRSTATEAIRRLEEQLGA' A
#
# COMPACT_ATOMS: atom_id res chain seq x y z
N MET A 1 3.13 -8.02 5.81
CA MET A 1 3.75 -6.73 5.47
C MET A 1 4.34 -6.15 6.73
N ASP A 2 5.63 -5.90 6.70
CA ASP A 2 6.25 -5.02 7.68
C ASP A 2 6.08 -3.55 7.28
N ARG A 3 6.62 -2.63 8.08
CA ARG A 3 6.51 -1.19 7.85
C ARG A 3 7.19 -0.75 6.54
N LEU A 4 8.29 -1.40 6.14
CA LEU A 4 9.00 -1.06 4.91
C LEU A 4 8.21 -1.51 3.68
N ASP A 5 7.58 -2.68 3.74
CA ASP A 5 6.67 -3.14 2.69
C ASP A 5 5.50 -2.15 2.50
N THR A 6 4.93 -1.66 3.58
CA THR A 6 3.84 -0.67 3.53
C THR A 6 4.32 0.67 2.93
N MET A 7 5.52 1.13 3.25
CA MET A 7 6.09 2.35 2.64
C MET A 7 6.38 2.16 1.15
N ARG A 8 6.90 0.98 0.75
CA ARG A 8 7.11 0.63 -0.67
C ARG A 8 5.79 0.60 -1.43
N LEU A 9 4.77 -0.02 -0.84
CA LEU A 9 3.42 -0.03 -1.39
C LEU A 9 2.88 1.40 -1.55
N PHE A 10 3.04 2.26 -0.54
CA PHE A 10 2.59 3.64 -0.59
C PHE A 10 3.24 4.42 -1.75
N VAL A 11 4.56 4.35 -1.89
CA VAL A 11 5.27 4.96 -3.03
C VAL A 11 4.77 4.38 -4.35
N ARG A 12 4.58 3.07 -4.43
CA ARG A 12 4.13 2.42 -5.66
C ARG A 12 2.70 2.81 -6.06
N VAL A 13 1.82 2.99 -5.09
CA VAL A 13 0.46 3.51 -5.31
C VAL A 13 0.52 4.91 -5.91
N LEU A 14 1.41 5.78 -5.43
CA LEU A 14 1.59 7.13 -5.98
C LEU A 14 2.13 7.11 -7.41
N GLU A 15 3.12 6.26 -7.70
CA GLU A 15 3.69 6.09 -9.05
C GLU A 15 2.66 5.56 -10.06
N ARG A 16 1.88 4.55 -9.66
CA ARG A 16 0.90 3.89 -10.52
C ARG A 16 -0.46 4.58 -10.54
N ARG A 17 -0.73 5.48 -9.59
CA ARG A 17 -2.06 6.07 -9.32
C ARG A 17 -3.17 5.03 -9.21
N SER A 18 -2.84 3.84 -8.73
CA SER A 18 -3.76 2.70 -8.69
C SER A 18 -3.33 1.67 -7.65
N PHE A 19 -4.22 1.39 -6.70
CA PHE A 19 -4.02 0.36 -5.68
C PHE A 19 -3.93 -1.04 -6.27
N THR A 20 -4.74 -1.34 -7.28
CA THR A 20 -4.73 -2.65 -7.93
C THR A 20 -3.43 -2.90 -8.67
N ALA A 21 -2.93 -1.90 -9.41
CA ALA A 21 -1.66 -2.02 -10.14
C ALA A 21 -0.46 -2.08 -9.18
N ALA A 22 -0.46 -1.27 -8.12
CA ALA A 22 0.60 -1.30 -7.11
C ALA A 22 0.63 -2.62 -6.32
N ALA A 23 -0.54 -3.19 -6.00
CA ALA A 23 -0.64 -4.50 -5.38
C ALA A 23 -0.10 -5.60 -6.30
N ALA A 24 -0.47 -5.58 -7.59
CA ALA A 24 0.03 -6.53 -8.58
C ALA A 24 1.55 -6.46 -8.76
N ASP A 25 2.12 -5.25 -8.80
CA ASP A 25 3.57 -5.03 -8.90
C ASP A 25 4.35 -5.64 -7.72
N LEU A 26 3.73 -5.69 -6.54
CA LEU A 26 4.32 -6.23 -5.32
C LEU A 26 3.89 -7.69 -5.03
N GLY A 27 3.12 -8.32 -5.93
CA GLY A 27 2.61 -9.68 -5.73
C GLY A 27 1.62 -9.80 -4.56
N LEU A 28 0.94 -8.70 -4.22
CA LEU A 28 0.03 -8.62 -3.09
C LEU A 28 -1.44 -8.69 -3.54
N PRO A 29 -2.34 -9.30 -2.74
CA PRO A 29 -3.76 -9.12 -2.92
C PRO A 29 -4.17 -7.66 -2.76
N ARG A 30 -5.13 -7.19 -3.57
CA ARG A 30 -5.67 -5.81 -3.48
C ARG A 30 -6.16 -5.47 -2.07
N SER A 31 -6.86 -6.40 -1.42
CA SER A 31 -7.33 -6.22 -0.04
C SER A 31 -6.19 -5.98 0.94
N THR A 32 -5.11 -6.76 0.82
CA THR A 32 -3.91 -6.59 1.66
C THR A 32 -3.23 -5.25 1.44
N ALA A 33 -3.20 -4.77 0.18
CA ALA A 33 -2.69 -3.45 -0.12
C ALA A 33 -3.55 -2.33 0.49
N THR A 34 -4.88 -2.41 0.34
CA THR A 34 -5.80 -1.43 0.91
C THR A 34 -5.71 -1.38 2.43
N GLU A 35 -5.71 -2.52 3.12
CA GLU A 35 -5.61 -2.56 4.59
C GLU A 35 -4.27 -2.02 5.10
N ALA A 36 -3.17 -2.28 4.39
CA ALA A 36 -1.86 -1.74 4.78
C ALA A 36 -1.80 -0.21 4.67
N ILE A 37 -2.38 0.37 3.61
CA ILE A 37 -2.44 1.83 3.47
C ILE A 37 -3.39 2.44 4.49
N ARG A 38 -4.55 1.83 4.75
CA ARG A 38 -5.47 2.28 5.80
C ARG A 38 -4.79 2.32 7.17
N ARG A 39 -4.06 1.26 7.52
CA ARG A 39 -3.29 1.20 8.77
C ARG A 39 -2.20 2.26 8.82
N LEU A 40 -1.56 2.56 7.68
CA LEU A 40 -0.57 3.64 7.58
C LEU A 40 -1.22 5.01 7.84
N GLU A 41 -2.39 5.27 7.25
CA GLU A 41 -3.14 6.52 7.44
C GLU A 41 -3.56 6.69 8.91
N GLU A 42 -4.10 5.63 9.54
CA GLU A 42 -4.44 5.61 10.97
C GLU A 42 -3.23 5.91 11.86
N GLN A 43 -2.04 5.39 11.52
CA GLN A 43 -0.81 5.67 12.26
C GLN A 43 -0.32 7.10 12.10
N LEU A 44 -0.60 7.74 10.96
CA LEU A 44 -0.23 9.13 10.68
C LEU A 44 -1.27 10.13 11.22
N GLY A 45 -2.43 9.64 11.69
CA GLY A 45 -3.52 10.47 12.20
C GLY A 45 -4.28 11.22 11.10
N ALA A 46 -4.28 10.68 9.88
CA ALA A 46 -5.02 11.21 8.73
C ALA A 46 -6.49 10.74 8.73
#